data_AF-A0A4Q0YCX1-F1
#
_entry.id   AF-A0A4Q0YCX1-F1
#
_cell.length_a   1.000
_cell.length_b   1.000
_cell.length_c   1.000
_cell.angle_alpha   90.00
_cell.angle_beta   90.00
_cell.angle_gamma   90.00
#
_symmetry.space_group_name_H-M   'P 1'
#
loop_
_entity.id
_entity.type
_entity.pdbx_description
1 polymer ?
#
loop_
_entity_poly.entity_id
_entity_poly.type
_entity_poly.pdbx_seq_one_letter_code
_entity_poly.pdbx_strand_id
1 'polypeptide(L)'
;MKFSLLIFLLTSFAYCSYEKVTIGNIDSYYEQKITKEQLKNIILEIKKSFKEQLNKDIFDYSTNGKPINLVYMPTSKIENLITRNQEQLHRKENLAKRLSEQLVSSQKQINSLKDEFKDKKAQMDKKIEVYNSYVNEQNKKKKLSKEEYQTIKEEIDKRKKVLNEQLKVYKNDKKELRKEINFYNANVIKYNRIVLDYNRLSRDIERLNRTYKKVRGQTFGEKKTIKKVSFKDGKTREIETNTKVSMNKIEIYGFESLNELKAILAHEIAHLVGIPHIDSKGSLMNPVLQKNQIDNLYLTKEDIAAFEKYF
;
A
#
# COMPACT_ATOMS: atom_id res chain seq x y z
N MET A 1 -18.23 11.52 -26.06
CA MET A 1 -16.78 11.59 -25.77
C MET A 1 -16.51 12.81 -24.91
N LYS A 2 -16.17 12.62 -23.63
CA LYS A 2 -15.50 13.58 -22.74
C LYS A 2 -15.27 12.86 -21.41
N PHE A 3 -14.14 12.14 -21.31
CA PHE A 3 -13.64 11.65 -20.04
C PHE A 3 -13.05 12.85 -19.29
N SER A 4 -13.70 13.28 -18.23
CA SER A 4 -13.15 14.28 -17.32
C SER A 4 -12.08 13.60 -16.48
N LEU A 5 -10.81 13.88 -16.78
CA LEU A 5 -9.67 13.44 -15.99
C LEU A 5 -9.63 14.28 -14.71
N LEU A 6 -10.27 13.80 -13.65
CA LEU A 6 -10.17 14.44 -12.33
C LEU A 6 -8.80 14.08 -11.74
N ILE A 7 -7.84 14.98 -11.94
CA ILE A 7 -6.53 14.93 -11.29
C ILE A 7 -6.75 15.23 -9.81
N PHE A 8 -6.90 14.18 -9.00
CA PHE A 8 -6.80 14.33 -7.55
C PHE A 8 -5.32 14.51 -7.19
N LEU A 9 -4.97 15.75 -6.83
CA LEU A 9 -3.75 16.04 -6.05
C LEU A 9 -3.83 15.25 -4.74
N LEU A 10 -3.16 14.10 -4.71
CA LEU A 10 -2.90 13.33 -3.48
C LEU A 10 -1.90 14.12 -2.62
N THR A 11 -2.39 15.02 -1.77
CA THR A 11 -1.57 15.58 -0.70
C THR A 11 -1.37 14.48 0.36
N SER A 12 -0.24 13.78 0.29
CA SER A 12 0.17 12.89 1.36
C SER A 12 0.55 13.73 2.58
N PHE A 13 -0.27 13.75 3.61
CA PHE A 13 0.14 14.30 4.90
C PHE A 13 1.17 13.35 5.53
N ALA A 14 2.45 13.70 5.43
CA ALA A 14 3.45 13.20 6.37
C ALA A 14 3.24 13.98 7.67
N TYR A 15 2.97 13.27 8.77
CA TYR A 15 2.94 13.91 10.09
C TYR A 15 4.38 14.22 10.46
N CYS A 16 4.69 15.51 10.57
CA CYS A 16 5.96 15.98 11.09
C CYS A 16 5.96 15.75 12.61
N SER A 17 7.07 15.27 13.16
CA SER A 17 7.15 14.97 14.58
C SER A 17 8.57 14.97 15.08
N TYR A 18 8.73 15.21 16.38
CA TYR A 18 9.99 15.04 17.08
C TYR A 18 10.53 13.62 16.90
N GLU A 19 11.81 13.50 16.56
CA GLU A 19 12.44 12.20 16.32
C GLU A 19 13.67 11.95 17.19
N LYS A 20 13.95 10.68 17.47
CA LYS A 20 15.20 10.25 18.10
C LYS A 20 16.05 9.53 17.08
N VAL A 21 17.35 9.80 17.06
CA VAL A 21 18.34 9.13 16.21
C VAL A 21 19.41 8.42 17.02
N THR A 22 19.99 7.37 16.47
CA THR A 22 21.14 6.65 17.04
C THR A 22 22.16 6.35 15.96
N ILE A 23 23.41 6.11 16.34
CA ILE A 23 24.41 5.58 15.39
C ILE A 23 24.14 4.09 15.20
N GLY A 24 23.89 3.72 13.95
CA GLY A 24 23.72 2.34 13.52
C GLY A 24 25.03 1.73 13.04
N ASN A 25 24.95 1.00 11.92
CA ASN A 25 26.10 0.33 11.31
C ASN A 25 26.99 1.33 10.58
N ILE A 26 28.31 1.20 10.78
CA ILE A 26 29.33 1.91 9.99
C ILE A 26 30.05 0.84 9.18
N ASP A 27 29.93 0.92 7.85
CA ASP A 27 30.64 0.02 6.94
C ASP A 27 32.15 0.16 7.11
N SER A 28 32.89 -0.94 6.95
CA SER A 28 34.34 -0.99 7.16
C SER A 28 35.10 -0.02 6.26
N TYR A 29 34.55 0.32 5.09
CA TYR A 29 35.08 1.37 4.23
C TYR A 29 35.21 2.74 4.92
N TYR A 30 34.35 3.03 5.91
CA TYR A 30 34.32 4.30 6.63
C TYR A 30 35.03 4.27 7.97
N GLU A 31 35.43 3.11 8.50
CA GLU A 31 36.06 2.98 9.83
C GLU A 31 37.32 3.83 9.97
N GLN A 32 38.09 3.99 8.89
CA GLN A 32 39.29 4.83 8.86
C GLN A 32 39.00 6.31 8.55
N LYS A 33 37.78 6.64 8.12
CA LYS A 33 37.37 7.99 7.73
C LYS A 33 36.64 8.73 8.84
N ILE A 34 35.94 8.00 9.70
CA ILE A 34 35.17 8.57 10.81
C ILE A 34 34.95 7.55 11.94
N THR A 35 35.17 7.99 13.17
CA THR A 35 34.86 7.21 14.37
C THR A 35 33.40 7.40 14.80
N LYS A 36 32.86 6.46 15.60
CA LYS A 36 31.53 6.63 16.20
C LYS A 36 31.41 7.91 17.04
N GLU A 37 32.48 8.30 17.73
CA GLU A 37 32.50 9.52 18.53
C GLU A 37 32.44 10.78 17.66
N GLN A 38 33.23 10.83 16.57
CA GLN A 38 33.17 11.93 15.61
C GLN A 38 31.78 12.04 14.98
N LEU A 39 31.18 10.92 14.58
CA LEU A 39 29.82 10.90 14.05
C LEU A 39 28.78 11.39 15.08
N LYS A 40 28.94 10.99 16.35
CA LYS A 40 28.07 11.47 17.44
C LYS A 40 28.22 12.98 17.63
N ASN A 41 29.44 13.49 17.61
CA ASN A 41 29.70 14.92 17.74
C ASN A 41 29.07 15.72 16.61
N ILE A 42 29.18 15.24 15.36
CA ILE A 42 28.48 15.84 14.21
C ILE A 42 26.96 15.90 14.44
N ILE A 43 26.34 14.80 14.89
CA ILE A 43 24.90 14.76 15.18
C ILE A 43 24.51 15.78 16.26
N LEU A 44 25.31 15.90 17.32
CA LEU A 44 25.08 16.87 18.40
C LEU A 44 25.27 18.32 17.93
N GLU A 45 26.24 18.58 17.06
CA GLU A 45 26.43 19.90 16.43
C GLU A 45 25.24 20.29 15.56
N ILE A 46 24.69 19.35 14.79
CA ILE A 46 23.46 19.58 14.00
C ILE A 46 22.29 19.90 14.92
N LYS A 47 22.11 19.12 16.00
CA LYS A 47 21.06 19.37 17.00
C LYS A 47 21.16 20.79 17.56
N LYS A 48 22.36 21.18 17.99
CA LYS A 48 22.63 22.52 18.52
C LYS A 48 22.30 23.60 17.49
N SER A 49 22.81 23.46 16.27
CA SER A 49 22.60 24.41 15.17
C SER A 49 21.11 24.58 14.83
N PHE A 50 20.35 23.49 14.77
CA PHE A 50 18.91 23.54 14.53
C PHE A 50 18.16 24.19 15.69
N LYS A 51 18.50 23.84 16.94
CA LYS A 51 17.89 24.44 18.12
C LYS A 51 18.10 25.95 18.18
N GLU A 52 19.32 26.41 17.92
CA GLU A 52 19.67 27.83 17.92
C GLU A 52 18.90 28.62 16.85
N GLN A 53 18.72 28.04 15.66
CA GLN A 53 18.08 28.72 14.53
C GLN A 53 16.55 28.63 14.54
N LEU A 54 15.98 27.53 15.06
CA LEU A 54 14.53 27.31 15.11
C LEU A 54 13.91 27.65 16.46
N ASN A 55 14.73 27.91 17.49
CA ASN A 55 14.30 28.08 18.88
C ASN A 55 13.42 26.92 19.41
N LYS A 56 13.58 25.72 18.85
CA LYS A 56 12.88 24.49 19.24
C LYS A 56 13.76 23.26 19.02
N ASP A 57 13.66 22.28 19.91
CA ASP A 57 14.29 20.97 19.71
C ASP A 57 13.43 20.15 18.75
N ILE A 58 13.98 19.78 17.58
CA ILE A 58 13.25 18.98 16.58
C ILE A 58 13.65 17.50 16.59
N PHE A 59 14.80 17.16 17.17
CA PHE A 59 15.24 15.78 17.32
C PHE A 59 16.23 15.61 18.49
N ASP A 60 16.47 14.36 18.90
CA ASP A 60 17.54 14.01 19.86
C ASP A 60 18.43 12.86 19.41
N TYR A 61 19.60 12.77 20.04
CA TYR A 61 20.40 11.55 20.06
C TYR A 61 19.96 10.64 21.23
N SER A 62 19.62 9.39 20.93
CA SER A 62 19.20 8.40 21.94
C SER A 62 19.60 6.99 21.52
N THR A 63 19.95 6.13 22.46
CA THR A 63 20.33 4.73 22.18
C THR A 63 19.20 3.93 21.49
N ASN A 64 17.94 4.32 21.71
CA ASN A 64 16.76 3.69 21.10
C ASN A 64 16.20 4.50 19.92
N GLY A 65 17.00 5.40 19.35
CA GLY A 65 16.63 6.21 18.20
C GLY A 65 16.64 5.43 16.88
N LYS A 66 16.12 6.06 15.82
CA LYS A 66 16.21 5.56 14.43
C LYS A 66 17.67 5.53 13.98
N PRO A 67 18.16 4.43 13.39
CA PRO A 67 19.57 4.27 13.10
C PRO A 67 20.02 5.14 11.92
N ILE A 68 21.19 5.76 12.09
CA ILE A 68 21.99 6.41 11.04
C ILE A 68 23.10 5.44 10.66
N ASN A 69 23.05 4.91 9.44
CA ASN A 69 24.06 3.99 8.92
C ASN A 69 24.98 4.67 7.91
N LEU A 70 26.27 4.36 7.94
CA LEU A 70 27.20 4.70 6.85
C LEU A 70 27.41 3.45 6.01
N VAL A 71 26.97 3.45 4.75
CA VAL A 71 26.93 2.26 3.89
C VAL A 71 27.72 2.53 2.62
N TYR A 72 28.82 1.81 2.41
CA TYR A 72 29.58 1.95 1.17
C TYR A 72 28.97 1.07 0.09
N MET A 73 28.72 1.65 -1.07
CA MET A 73 28.23 0.92 -2.22
C MET A 73 29.01 1.36 -3.47
N PRO A 74 29.87 0.49 -4.05
CA PRO A 74 30.55 0.79 -5.29
C PRO A 74 29.57 1.17 -6.40
N THR A 75 29.93 2.15 -7.24
CA THR A 75 29.10 2.64 -8.35
C THR A 75 28.59 1.51 -9.26
N SER A 76 29.46 0.56 -9.60
CA SER A 76 29.09 -0.63 -10.40
C SER A 76 28.04 -1.52 -9.72
N LYS A 77 28.04 -1.59 -8.39
CA LYS A 77 27.01 -2.29 -7.61
C LYS A 77 25.68 -1.54 -7.65
N ILE A 78 25.71 -0.21 -7.61
CA ILE A 78 24.51 0.64 -7.75
C ILE A 78 23.88 0.44 -9.13
N GLU A 79 24.67 0.53 -10.20
CA GLU A 79 24.21 0.32 -11.58
C GLU A 79 23.58 -1.06 -11.76
N ASN A 80 24.27 -2.11 -11.30
CA ASN A 80 23.74 -3.47 -11.35
C ASN A 80 22.41 -3.62 -10.58
N LEU A 81 22.26 -2.96 -9.43
CA LEU A 81 21.01 -2.96 -8.68
C LEU A 81 19.89 -2.19 -9.40
N ILE A 82 20.20 -1.06 -10.03
CA ILE A 82 19.24 -0.29 -10.83
C ILE A 82 18.73 -1.17 -11.98
N THR A 83 19.63 -1.76 -12.77
CA THR A 83 19.26 -2.62 -13.90
C THR A 83 18.38 -3.79 -13.45
N ARG A 84 18.81 -4.51 -12.40
CA ARG A 84 18.02 -5.63 -11.84
C ARG A 84 16.64 -5.18 -11.34
N ASN A 85 16.56 -4.03 -10.68
CA ASN A 85 15.29 -3.51 -10.19
C ASN A 85 14.39 -3.05 -11.35
N GLN A 86 14.94 -2.46 -12.41
CA GLN A 86 14.19 -2.09 -13.62
C GLN A 86 13.61 -3.32 -14.33
N GLU A 87 14.39 -4.39 -14.46
CA GLU A 87 13.89 -5.67 -15.01
C GLU A 87 12.75 -6.24 -14.16
N GLN A 88 12.91 -6.25 -12.84
CA GLN A 88 11.84 -6.70 -11.93
C GLN A 88 10.61 -5.80 -12.02
N LEU A 89 10.79 -4.48 -12.10
CA LEU A 89 9.72 -3.50 -12.23
C LEU A 89 8.89 -3.79 -13.48
N HIS A 90 9.56 -4.00 -14.62
CA HIS A 90 8.90 -4.33 -15.89
C HIS A 90 8.13 -5.67 -15.82
N ARG A 91 8.72 -6.69 -15.18
CA ARG A 91 8.01 -7.97 -14.95
C ARG A 91 6.75 -7.79 -14.10
N LYS A 92 6.82 -6.97 -13.04
CA LYS A 92 5.67 -6.68 -12.16
C LYS A 92 4.60 -5.87 -12.89
N GLU A 93 4.99 -4.90 -13.71
CA GLU A 93 4.09 -4.12 -14.56
C GLU A 93 3.29 -5.02 -15.52
N ASN A 94 3.99 -5.89 -16.25
CA ASN A 94 3.36 -6.83 -17.18
C ASN A 94 2.44 -7.83 -16.47
N LEU A 95 2.78 -8.24 -15.24
CA LEU A 95 1.91 -9.10 -14.44
C LEU A 95 0.69 -8.35 -13.91
N ALA A 96 0.85 -7.10 -13.48
CA ALA A 96 -0.24 -6.24 -13.03
C ALA A 96 -1.23 -5.97 -14.16
N LYS A 97 -0.74 -5.66 -15.37
CA LYS A 97 -1.59 -5.46 -16.55
C LYS A 97 -2.42 -6.69 -16.86
N ARG A 98 -1.78 -7.86 -16.98
CA ARG A 98 -2.47 -9.13 -17.25
C ARG A 98 -3.52 -9.46 -16.19
N LEU A 99 -3.18 -9.30 -14.92
CA LEU A 99 -4.12 -9.57 -13.83
C LEU A 99 -5.27 -8.55 -13.78
N SER A 100 -5.00 -7.29 -14.13
CA SER A 100 -6.04 -6.26 -14.27
C SER A 100 -7.05 -6.62 -15.36
N GLU A 101 -6.57 -7.06 -16.54
CA GLU A 101 -7.43 -7.51 -17.64
C GLU A 101 -8.28 -8.74 -17.24
N GLN A 102 -7.67 -9.72 -16.55
CA GLN A 102 -8.38 -10.88 -16.00
C GLN A 102 -9.45 -10.49 -14.96
N LEU A 103 -9.17 -9.51 -14.09
CA LEU A 103 -10.15 -9.02 -13.13
C LEU A 103 -11.34 -8.39 -13.84
N VAL A 104 -11.12 -7.60 -14.90
CA VAL A 104 -12.22 -7.02 -15.69
C VAL A 104 -13.10 -8.11 -16.31
N SER A 105 -12.52 -9.16 -16.89
CA SER A 105 -13.29 -10.26 -17.48
C SER A 105 -14.04 -11.08 -16.42
N SER A 106 -13.37 -11.44 -15.32
CA SER A 106 -14.01 -12.17 -14.21
C SER A 106 -15.15 -11.36 -13.56
N GLN A 107 -15.01 -10.04 -13.44
CA GLN A 107 -16.07 -9.19 -12.91
C GLN A 107 -17.32 -9.21 -13.80
N LYS A 108 -17.15 -9.19 -15.13
CA LYS A 108 -18.26 -9.33 -16.08
C LYS A 108 -18.95 -10.70 -15.94
N GLN A 109 -18.17 -11.78 -15.84
CA GLN A 109 -18.69 -13.13 -15.67
C GLN A 109 -19.49 -13.27 -14.35
N ILE A 110 -18.95 -12.75 -13.24
CA ILE A 110 -19.63 -12.76 -11.94
C ILE A 110 -20.95 -11.98 -11.99
N ASN A 111 -20.98 -10.83 -12.67
CA ASN A 111 -22.21 -10.05 -12.83
C ASN A 111 -23.27 -10.86 -13.60
N SER A 112 -22.88 -11.48 -14.72
CA SER A 112 -23.78 -12.35 -15.50
C SER A 112 -24.32 -13.52 -14.68
N LEU A 113 -23.44 -14.23 -13.95
CA LEU A 113 -23.84 -15.35 -13.08
C LEU A 113 -24.75 -14.89 -11.94
N LYS A 114 -24.56 -13.68 -11.42
CA LYS A 114 -25.39 -13.11 -10.36
C LYS A 114 -26.80 -12.82 -10.86
N ASP A 115 -26.92 -12.26 -12.06
CA ASP A 115 -28.22 -11.97 -12.67
C ASP A 115 -28.96 -13.28 -12.98
N GLU A 116 -28.28 -14.26 -13.57
CA GLU A 116 -28.85 -15.60 -13.79
C GLU A 116 -29.28 -16.27 -12.47
N PHE A 117 -28.45 -16.17 -11.43
CA PHE A 117 -28.76 -16.74 -10.12
C PHE A 117 -29.95 -16.05 -9.45
N LYS A 118 -30.13 -14.74 -9.67
CA LYS A 118 -31.29 -13.99 -9.18
C LYS A 118 -32.58 -14.50 -9.81
N ASP A 119 -32.57 -14.76 -11.12
CA ASP A 119 -33.73 -15.30 -11.84
C ASP A 119 -34.04 -16.74 -11.40
N LYS A 120 -33.01 -17.59 -11.29
CA LYS A 120 -33.14 -18.95 -10.76
C LYS A 120 -33.69 -18.97 -9.34
N LYS A 121 -33.29 -18.02 -8.48
CA LYS A 121 -33.84 -17.86 -7.13
C LYS A 121 -35.34 -17.56 -7.20
N ALA A 122 -35.75 -16.57 -7.99
CA ALA A 122 -37.16 -16.20 -8.12
C ALA A 122 -38.02 -17.37 -8.64
N GLN A 123 -37.51 -18.12 -9.63
CA GLN A 123 -38.18 -19.33 -10.13
C GLN A 123 -38.29 -20.42 -9.05
N MET A 124 -37.24 -20.62 -8.26
CA MET A 124 -37.25 -21.61 -7.18
C MET A 124 -38.25 -21.23 -6.09
N ASP A 125 -38.27 -19.95 -5.68
CA ASP A 125 -39.22 -19.43 -4.69
C ASP A 125 -40.66 -19.69 -5.14
N LYS A 126 -40.99 -19.41 -6.41
CA LYS A 126 -42.30 -19.70 -7.00
C LYS A 126 -42.65 -21.20 -6.99
N LYS A 127 -41.71 -22.08 -7.29
CA LYS A 127 -41.94 -23.54 -7.27
C LYS A 127 -42.21 -24.07 -5.87
N ILE A 128 -41.50 -23.55 -4.87
CA ILE A 128 -41.72 -23.88 -3.45
C ILE A 128 -43.12 -23.41 -3.03
N GLU A 129 -43.51 -22.20 -3.42
CA GLU A 129 -44.84 -21.65 -3.13
C GLU A 129 -45.98 -22.49 -3.75
N VAL A 130 -45.84 -22.89 -5.03
CA VAL A 130 -46.80 -23.76 -5.72
C VAL A 130 -46.91 -25.13 -5.02
N TYR A 131 -45.78 -25.74 -4.66
CA TYR A 131 -45.78 -27.02 -3.93
C TYR A 131 -46.47 -26.89 -2.57
N ASN A 132 -46.12 -25.87 -1.78
CA ASN A 132 -46.71 -25.65 -0.46
C ASN A 132 -48.21 -25.36 -0.55
N SER A 133 -48.65 -24.59 -1.55
CA SER A 133 -50.06 -24.30 -1.79
C SER A 133 -50.85 -25.58 -2.10
N TYR A 134 -50.32 -26.43 -2.99
CA TYR A 134 -50.94 -27.72 -3.29
C TYR A 134 -51.08 -28.60 -2.04
N VAL A 135 -50.00 -28.75 -1.25
CA VAL A 135 -50.03 -29.54 -0.01
C VAL A 135 -51.07 -28.99 0.97
N ASN A 136 -51.13 -27.66 1.13
CA ASN A 136 -52.09 -27.01 2.01
C ASN A 136 -53.54 -27.21 1.55
N GLU A 137 -53.81 -27.16 0.24
CA GLU A 137 -55.14 -27.45 -0.30
C GLU A 137 -55.58 -28.89 -0.05
N GLN A 138 -54.68 -29.86 -0.26
CA GLN A 138 -55.00 -31.26 0.01
C GLN A 138 -55.25 -31.51 1.52
N ASN A 139 -54.47 -30.88 2.40
CA ASN A 139 -54.62 -31.01 3.85
C ASN A 139 -55.95 -30.45 4.40
N LYS A 140 -56.63 -29.56 3.65
CA LYS A 140 -57.95 -29.02 4.05
C LYS A 140 -59.10 -30.00 3.81
N LYS A 141 -58.91 -31.07 3.04
CA LYS A 141 -59.96 -32.06 2.73
C LYS A 141 -60.20 -32.96 3.95
N LYS A 142 -61.41 -32.88 4.55
CA LYS A 142 -61.75 -33.56 5.82
C LYS A 142 -62.27 -35.00 5.68
N LYS A 143 -62.71 -35.41 4.48
CA LYS A 143 -63.23 -36.75 4.21
C LYS A 143 -62.64 -37.22 2.87
N LEU A 144 -61.67 -38.13 2.95
CA LEU A 144 -61.02 -38.76 1.81
C LEU A 144 -61.23 -40.27 1.94
N SER A 145 -61.49 -40.93 0.81
CA SER A 145 -61.43 -42.39 0.75
C SER A 145 -59.98 -42.85 0.95
N LYS A 146 -59.78 -44.13 1.29
CA LYS A 146 -58.44 -44.72 1.43
C LYS A 146 -57.63 -44.64 0.12
N GLU A 147 -58.30 -44.83 -1.01
CA GLU A 147 -57.69 -44.76 -2.35
C GLU A 147 -57.33 -43.33 -2.74
N GLU A 148 -58.20 -42.36 -2.44
CA GLU A 148 -57.93 -40.94 -2.68
C GLU A 148 -56.76 -40.45 -1.84
N TYR A 149 -56.71 -40.83 -0.56
CA TYR A 149 -55.60 -40.49 0.33
C TYR A 149 -54.27 -41.03 -0.19
N GLN A 150 -54.24 -42.31 -0.60
CA GLN A 150 -53.02 -42.94 -1.10
C GLN A 150 -52.54 -42.26 -2.40
N THR A 151 -53.45 -41.95 -3.31
CA THR A 151 -53.15 -41.25 -4.56
C THR A 151 -52.58 -39.85 -4.31
N ILE A 152 -53.18 -39.09 -3.39
CA ILE A 152 -52.70 -37.75 -3.00
C ILE A 152 -51.29 -37.83 -2.40
N LYS A 153 -51.05 -38.81 -1.51
CA LYS A 153 -49.76 -39.00 -0.87
C LYS A 153 -48.66 -39.30 -1.89
N GLU A 154 -48.91 -40.20 -2.84
CA GLU A 154 -47.96 -40.54 -3.91
C GLU A 154 -47.64 -39.33 -4.79
N GLU A 155 -48.63 -38.52 -5.14
CA GLU A 155 -48.43 -37.30 -5.92
C GLU A 155 -47.63 -36.24 -5.15
N ILE A 156 -47.87 -36.07 -3.84
CA ILE A 156 -47.07 -35.19 -2.97
C ILE A 156 -45.62 -35.66 -2.94
N ASP A 157 -45.37 -36.95 -2.74
CA ASP A 157 -44.03 -37.52 -2.68
C ASP A 157 -43.30 -37.37 -4.02
N LYS A 158 -43.99 -37.58 -5.15
CA LYS A 158 -43.46 -37.35 -6.49
C LYS A 158 -43.07 -35.90 -6.71
N ARG A 159 -43.94 -34.94 -6.39
CA ARG A 159 -43.64 -33.49 -6.50
C ARG A 159 -42.49 -33.08 -5.60
N LYS A 160 -42.45 -33.59 -4.37
CA LYS A 160 -41.38 -33.34 -3.40
C LYS A 160 -40.03 -33.84 -3.92
N LYS A 161 -40.00 -35.03 -4.55
CA LYS A 161 -38.77 -35.57 -5.15
C LYS A 161 -38.24 -34.67 -6.27
N VAL A 162 -39.10 -34.25 -7.20
CA VAL A 162 -38.72 -33.32 -8.28
C VAL A 162 -38.22 -31.98 -7.72
N LEU A 163 -38.90 -31.43 -6.71
CA LEU A 163 -38.49 -30.17 -6.08
C LEU A 163 -37.12 -30.30 -5.39
N ASN A 164 -36.87 -31.43 -4.71
CA ASN A 164 -35.59 -31.70 -4.06
C ASN A 164 -34.43 -31.81 -5.05
N GLU A 165 -34.64 -32.44 -6.21
CA GLU A 165 -33.65 -32.51 -7.29
C GLU A 165 -33.31 -31.10 -7.81
N GLN A 166 -34.32 -30.26 -8.04
CA GLN A 166 -34.12 -28.88 -8.47
C GLN A 166 -33.44 -28.02 -7.39
N LEU A 167 -33.78 -28.21 -6.12
CA LEU A 167 -33.11 -27.55 -4.99
C LEU A 167 -31.63 -27.92 -4.90
N LYS A 168 -31.28 -29.16 -5.23
CA LYS A 168 -29.87 -29.61 -5.29
C LYS A 168 -29.11 -28.86 -6.38
N VAL A 169 -29.68 -28.72 -7.58
CA VAL A 169 -29.09 -27.93 -8.68
C VAL A 169 -28.91 -26.47 -8.25
N TYR A 170 -29.95 -25.83 -7.71
CA TYR A 170 -29.86 -24.44 -7.22
C TYR A 170 -28.78 -24.24 -6.14
N LYS A 171 -28.63 -25.20 -5.22
CA LYS A 171 -27.56 -25.16 -4.20
C LYS A 171 -26.17 -25.28 -4.83
N ASN A 172 -26.01 -26.09 -5.88
CA ASN A 172 -24.76 -26.21 -6.61
C ASN A 172 -24.42 -24.91 -7.35
N ASP A 173 -25.38 -24.29 -8.04
CA ASP A 173 -25.19 -23.01 -8.72
C ASP A 173 -24.76 -21.91 -7.72
N LYS A 174 -25.39 -21.88 -6.54
CA LYS A 174 -25.00 -20.96 -5.46
C LYS A 174 -23.56 -21.19 -5.00
N LYS A 175 -23.13 -22.45 -4.91
CA LYS A 175 -21.77 -22.81 -4.51
C LYS A 175 -20.78 -22.36 -5.58
N GLU A 176 -21.12 -22.52 -6.86
CA GLU A 176 -20.26 -22.14 -7.98
C GLU A 176 -20.09 -20.61 -8.05
N LEU A 177 -21.18 -19.85 -7.94
CA LEU A 177 -21.11 -18.38 -7.84
C LEU A 177 -20.23 -17.92 -6.67
N ARG A 178 -20.31 -18.59 -5.52
CA ARG A 178 -19.44 -18.28 -4.36
C ARG A 178 -17.97 -18.58 -4.64
N LYS A 179 -17.66 -19.68 -5.33
CA LYS A 179 -16.27 -20.01 -5.71
C LYS A 179 -15.70 -18.94 -6.63
N GLU A 180 -16.45 -18.52 -7.66
CA GLU A 180 -16.03 -17.47 -8.59
C GLU A 180 -15.77 -16.14 -7.87
N ILE A 181 -16.67 -15.73 -6.98
CA ILE A 181 -16.48 -14.53 -6.15
C ILE A 181 -15.22 -14.64 -5.28
N ASN A 182 -14.99 -15.80 -4.65
CA ASN A 182 -13.81 -16.00 -3.80
C ASN A 182 -12.52 -15.99 -4.62
N PHE A 183 -12.51 -16.61 -5.80
CA PHE A 183 -11.38 -16.60 -6.72
C PHE A 183 -11.05 -15.17 -7.19
N TYR A 184 -12.07 -14.41 -7.57
CA TYR A 184 -11.93 -12.99 -7.91
C TYR A 184 -11.32 -12.18 -6.76
N ASN A 185 -11.86 -12.33 -5.54
CA ASN A 185 -11.33 -11.63 -4.37
C ASN A 185 -9.86 -11.97 -4.07
N ALA A 186 -9.47 -13.24 -4.21
CA ALA A 186 -8.08 -13.65 -4.07
C ALA A 186 -7.16 -12.97 -5.11
N ASN A 187 -7.63 -12.86 -6.36
CA ASN A 187 -6.89 -12.17 -7.42
C ASN A 187 -6.81 -10.64 -7.20
N VAL A 188 -7.84 -10.00 -6.64
CA VAL A 188 -7.77 -8.59 -6.23
C VAL A 188 -6.68 -8.39 -5.17
N ILE A 189 -6.60 -9.26 -4.16
CA ILE A 189 -5.55 -9.20 -3.13
C ILE A 189 -4.16 -9.35 -3.77
N LYS A 190 -4.00 -10.32 -4.68
CA LYS A 190 -2.74 -10.54 -5.42
C LYS A 190 -2.34 -9.33 -6.25
N TYR A 191 -3.28 -8.73 -6.98
CA TYR A 191 -3.07 -7.51 -7.77
C TYR A 191 -2.59 -6.36 -6.89
N ASN A 192 -3.29 -6.11 -5.77
CA ASN A 192 -2.92 -5.05 -4.83
C ASN A 192 -1.50 -5.25 -4.28
N ARG A 193 -1.09 -6.49 -3.97
CA ARG A 193 0.28 -6.79 -3.54
C ARG A 193 1.30 -6.46 -4.62
N ILE A 194 1.03 -6.83 -5.88
CA ILE A 194 1.93 -6.54 -7.01
C ILE A 194 2.09 -5.04 -7.21
N VAL A 195 1.01 -4.26 -7.11
CA VAL A 195 1.05 -2.79 -7.21
C VAL A 195 1.88 -2.19 -6.08
N LEU A 196 1.75 -2.70 -4.86
CA LEU A 196 2.59 -2.25 -3.73
C LEU A 196 4.07 -2.56 -3.97
N ASP A 197 4.40 -3.76 -4.44
CA ASP A 197 5.77 -4.15 -4.76
C ASP A 197 6.34 -3.29 -5.90
N TYR A 198 5.55 -3.02 -6.95
CA TYR A 198 5.91 -2.13 -8.05
C TYR A 198 6.26 -0.72 -7.52
N ASN A 199 5.38 -0.13 -6.69
CA ASN A 199 5.61 1.19 -6.11
C ASN A 199 6.81 1.23 -5.16
N ARG A 200 7.13 0.12 -4.48
CA ARG A 200 8.37 0.02 -3.69
C ARG A 200 9.59 -0.01 -4.62
N LEU A 201 9.61 -0.88 -5.61
CA LEU A 201 10.71 -0.99 -6.58
C LEU A 201 10.96 0.31 -7.33
N SER A 202 9.90 1.00 -7.77
CA SER A 202 10.02 2.29 -8.44
C SER A 202 10.71 3.33 -7.56
N ARG A 203 10.37 3.39 -6.26
CA ARG A 203 11.03 4.29 -5.30
C ARG A 203 12.47 3.87 -5.00
N ASP A 204 12.73 2.56 -4.95
CA ASP A 204 14.09 2.03 -4.79
C ASP A 204 14.98 2.41 -5.98
N ILE A 205 14.47 2.33 -7.21
CA ILE A 205 15.17 2.75 -8.43
C ILE A 205 15.42 4.26 -8.41
N GLU A 206 14.42 5.06 -8.03
CA GLU A 206 14.57 6.50 -7.91
C GLU A 206 15.65 6.86 -6.86
N ARG A 207 15.63 6.20 -5.70
CA ARG A 207 16.69 6.29 -4.69
C ARG A 207 18.06 6.01 -5.31
N LEU A 208 18.24 4.84 -5.91
CA LEU A 208 19.53 4.41 -6.41
C LEU A 208 20.03 5.36 -7.50
N ASN A 209 19.14 5.86 -8.35
CA ASN A 209 19.46 6.88 -9.35
C ASN A 209 19.90 8.20 -8.72
N ARG A 210 19.29 8.64 -7.62
CA ARG A 210 19.71 9.84 -6.88
C ARG A 210 21.10 9.62 -6.25
N THR A 211 21.31 8.48 -5.60
CA THR A 211 22.64 8.10 -5.06
C THR A 211 23.71 8.08 -6.16
N TYR A 212 23.39 7.50 -7.31
CA TYR A 212 24.26 7.48 -8.49
C TYR A 212 24.56 8.89 -9.01
N LYS A 213 23.57 9.79 -9.04
CA LYS A 213 23.68 11.17 -9.55
C LYS A 213 24.26 12.18 -8.55
N LYS A 214 24.88 11.75 -7.45
CA LYS A 214 25.52 12.55 -6.36
C LYS A 214 24.65 12.96 -5.16
N VAL A 215 23.51 12.32 -4.90
CA VAL A 215 22.82 12.50 -3.60
C VAL A 215 23.45 11.56 -2.58
N ARG A 216 24.19 12.12 -1.62
CA ARG A 216 25.12 11.37 -0.75
C ARG A 216 24.50 10.80 0.54
N GLY A 217 23.20 11.05 0.78
CA GLY A 217 22.43 10.48 1.90
C GLY A 217 20.97 10.25 1.54
N GLN A 218 20.26 9.45 2.34
CA GLN A 218 18.81 9.29 2.24
C GLN A 218 18.14 8.82 3.54
N THR A 219 16.94 9.35 3.77
CA THR A 219 16.02 8.93 4.83
C THR A 219 14.96 7.96 4.29
N PHE A 220 14.75 6.85 5.01
CA PHE A 220 13.89 5.75 4.58
C PHE A 220 12.56 5.79 5.29
N GLY A 221 11.47 5.60 4.54
CA GLY A 221 10.15 5.40 5.13
C GLY A 221 9.27 4.36 4.46
N GLU A 222 8.44 3.70 5.25
CA GLU A 222 7.41 2.77 4.77
C GLU A 222 6.16 3.54 4.36
N LYS A 223 5.80 3.46 3.07
CA LYS A 223 4.50 3.94 2.57
C LYS A 223 3.54 2.75 2.51
N LYS A 224 2.69 2.61 3.51
CA LYS A 224 1.63 1.60 3.51
C LYS A 224 0.40 2.22 2.86
N THR A 225 0.10 1.81 1.63
CA THR A 225 -1.17 2.15 0.96
C THR A 225 -2.09 0.96 1.11
N ILE A 226 -3.04 1.02 2.03
CA ILE A 226 -4.03 -0.04 2.18
C ILE A 226 -5.21 0.34 1.29
N LYS A 227 -5.40 -0.38 0.17
CA LYS A 227 -6.68 -0.40 -0.55
C LYS A 227 -7.52 -1.54 0.00
N LYS A 228 -8.48 -1.23 0.86
CA LYS A 228 -9.50 -2.20 1.29
C LYS A 228 -10.67 -2.14 0.30
N VAL A 229 -10.75 -3.14 -0.58
CA VAL A 229 -11.99 -3.44 -1.29
C VAL A 229 -12.68 -4.53 -0.49
N SER A 230 -13.89 -4.24 0.02
CA SER A 230 -14.72 -5.28 0.63
C SER A 230 -15.95 -5.49 -0.21
N PHE A 231 -16.24 -6.76 -0.47
CA PHE A 231 -17.52 -7.20 -0.99
C PHE A 231 -18.38 -7.64 0.19
N LYS A 232 -19.38 -6.81 0.52
CA LYS A 232 -20.41 -7.16 1.51
C LYS A 232 -21.77 -6.92 0.85
N ASP A 233 -22.66 -7.90 0.94
CA ASP A 233 -24.06 -7.81 0.49
C ASP A 233 -24.25 -7.48 -1.01
N GLY A 234 -23.40 -8.04 -1.86
CA GLY A 234 -23.57 -7.92 -3.32
C GLY A 234 -23.24 -6.54 -3.91
N LYS A 235 -22.57 -5.67 -3.15
CA LYS A 235 -22.00 -4.39 -3.63
C LYS A 235 -20.51 -4.32 -3.33
N THR A 236 -19.73 -3.82 -4.29
CA THR A 236 -18.33 -3.46 -4.10
C THR A 236 -18.29 -2.16 -3.31
N ARG A 237 -17.62 -2.14 -2.15
CA ARG A 237 -17.25 -0.89 -1.47
C ARG A 237 -15.74 -0.73 -1.51
N GLU A 238 -15.28 0.36 -2.08
CA GLU A 238 -13.92 0.86 -1.91
C GLU A 238 -13.91 1.60 -0.57
N ILE A 239 -13.34 0.98 0.46
CA ILE A 239 -13.59 1.42 1.84
C ILE A 239 -12.63 2.48 2.33
N GLU A 240 -11.39 2.53 1.86
CA GLU A 240 -10.46 3.60 2.24
C GLU A 240 -9.12 3.41 1.51
N THR A 241 -8.49 4.53 1.18
CA THR A 241 -7.06 4.59 0.89
C THR A 241 -6.40 5.33 2.04
N ASN A 242 -5.93 4.60 3.04
CA ASN A 242 -5.09 5.19 4.08
C ASN A 242 -3.62 5.00 3.67
N THR A 243 -2.93 6.12 3.44
CA THR A 243 -1.50 6.16 3.17
C THR A 243 -0.80 6.65 4.43
N LYS A 244 -0.15 5.74 5.16
CA LYS A 244 0.76 6.11 6.25
C LYS A 244 2.18 6.07 5.72
N VAL A 245 2.92 7.17 5.85
CA VAL A 245 4.36 7.23 5.61
C VAL A 245 5.04 7.38 6.97
N SER A 246 5.83 6.39 7.38
CA SER A 246 6.66 6.44 8.60
C SER A 246 8.11 6.35 8.18
N MET A 247 8.92 7.35 8.50
CA MET A 247 10.37 7.29 8.28
C MET A 247 11.04 6.53 9.42
N ASN A 248 11.96 5.59 9.16
CA ASN A 248 12.42 4.61 10.14
C ASN A 248 13.95 4.54 10.30
N LYS A 249 14.74 5.06 9.35
CA LYS A 249 16.22 5.09 9.40
C LYS A 249 16.81 6.10 8.41
N ILE A 250 18.09 6.43 8.59
CA ILE A 250 18.91 7.21 7.66
C ILE A 250 20.07 6.33 7.16
N GLU A 251 20.39 6.37 5.87
CA GLU A 251 21.61 5.78 5.31
C GLU A 251 22.40 6.83 4.54
N ILE A 252 23.70 6.88 4.79
CA ILE A 252 24.66 7.76 4.10
C ILE A 252 25.53 6.89 3.20
N TYR A 253 25.61 7.26 1.92
CA TYR A 253 26.25 6.45 0.89
C TYR A 253 27.64 6.93 0.47
N GLY A 254 28.02 8.15 0.87
CA GLY A 254 29.33 8.70 0.57
C GLY A 254 29.50 10.10 1.17
N PHE A 255 30.74 10.53 1.35
CA PHE A 255 31.13 11.90 1.66
C PHE A 255 32.62 12.05 1.38
N GLU A 256 33.04 13.24 0.99
CA GLU A 256 34.44 13.61 0.72
C GLU A 256 35.08 14.34 1.91
N SER A 257 34.28 14.89 2.83
CA SER A 257 34.77 15.54 4.05
C SER A 257 33.78 15.43 5.22
N LEU A 258 34.24 15.70 6.45
CA LEU A 258 33.37 15.73 7.63
C LEU A 258 32.33 16.86 7.57
N ASN A 259 32.70 18.02 7.01
CA ASN A 259 31.77 19.12 6.80
C ASN A 259 30.65 18.75 5.84
N GLU A 260 31.00 18.02 4.79
CA GLU A 260 30.01 17.52 3.85
C GLU A 260 29.10 16.46 4.49
N LEU A 261 29.67 15.50 5.24
CA LEU A 261 28.89 14.54 6.01
C LEU A 261 27.91 15.23 6.95
N LYS A 262 28.34 16.29 7.63
CA LYS A 262 27.50 17.12 8.50
C LYS A 262 26.35 17.76 7.74
N ALA A 263 26.60 18.33 6.56
CA ALA A 263 25.56 18.90 5.71
C ALA A 263 24.54 17.85 5.24
N ILE A 264 25.01 16.69 4.79
CA ILE A 264 24.16 15.57 4.37
C ILE A 264 23.31 15.08 5.56
N LEU A 265 23.92 14.86 6.73
CA LEU A 265 23.19 14.40 7.91
C LEU A 265 22.13 15.41 8.37
N ALA A 266 22.42 16.71 8.31
CA ALA A 266 21.45 17.75 8.63
C ALA A 266 20.25 17.70 7.68
N HIS A 267 20.49 17.54 6.38
CA HIS A 267 19.45 17.36 5.36
C HIS A 267 18.59 16.12 5.64
N GLU A 268 19.22 14.98 5.93
CA GLU A 268 18.49 13.74 6.20
C GLU A 268 17.71 13.77 7.52
N ILE A 269 18.24 14.39 8.56
CA ILE A 269 17.52 14.55 9.83
C ILE A 269 16.30 15.46 9.63
N ALA A 270 16.41 16.50 8.81
CA ALA A 270 15.27 17.35 8.47
C ALA A 270 14.17 16.58 7.71
N HIS A 271 14.54 15.69 6.77
CA HIS A 271 13.57 14.73 6.19
C HIS A 271 12.95 13.83 7.25
N LEU A 272 13.77 13.25 8.14
CA LEU A 272 13.33 12.31 9.17
C LEU A 272 12.23 12.88 10.07
N VAL A 273 12.36 14.16 10.43
CA VAL A 273 11.34 14.84 11.24
C VAL A 273 10.13 15.25 10.44
N GLY A 274 10.20 15.27 9.09
CA GLY A 274 9.06 15.42 8.19
C GLY A 274 9.12 16.60 7.22
N ILE A 275 10.27 17.27 7.08
CA ILE A 275 10.41 18.42 6.17
C ILE A 275 10.62 17.94 4.73
N PRO A 276 9.82 18.41 3.75
CA PRO A 276 10.02 18.06 2.35
C PRO A 276 11.17 18.86 1.72
N HIS A 277 11.56 18.46 0.50
CA HIS A 277 12.50 19.27 -0.28
C HIS A 277 11.95 20.67 -0.59
N ILE A 278 12.88 21.62 -0.71
CA ILE A 278 12.62 23.00 -1.09
C ILE A 278 13.45 23.29 -2.35
N ASP A 279 12.79 23.70 -3.42
CA ASP A 279 13.47 24.07 -4.67
C ASP A 279 13.97 25.53 -4.62
N SER A 280 14.81 25.83 -3.62
CA SER A 280 15.44 27.12 -3.42
C SER A 280 16.95 26.96 -3.35
N LYS A 281 17.67 27.91 -3.96
CA LYS A 281 19.13 27.93 -3.97
C LYS A 281 19.63 28.25 -2.56
N GLY A 282 20.61 27.49 -2.09
CA GLY A 282 21.23 27.65 -0.79
C GLY A 282 20.51 26.95 0.36
N SER A 283 19.22 26.65 0.22
CA SER A 283 18.43 25.99 1.27
C SER A 283 18.98 24.62 1.63
N LEU A 284 19.06 24.31 2.92
CA LEU A 284 19.49 23.00 3.40
C LEU A 284 18.67 21.89 2.74
N MET A 285 17.35 22.08 2.60
CA MET A 285 16.43 21.11 2.01
C MET A 285 16.40 21.10 0.47
N ASN A 286 17.38 21.70 -0.20
CA ASN A 286 17.50 21.55 -1.65
C ASN A 286 17.80 20.08 -2.04
N PRO A 287 17.14 19.51 -3.07
CA PRO A 287 17.39 18.13 -3.51
C PRO A 287 18.84 17.82 -3.91
N VAL A 288 19.61 18.85 -4.26
CA VAL A 288 21.01 18.75 -4.67
C VAL A 288 21.87 19.41 -3.60
N LEU A 289 22.87 18.68 -3.09
CA LEU A 289 23.83 19.21 -2.14
C LEU A 289 24.62 20.37 -2.78
N GLN A 290 24.69 21.50 -2.09
CA GLN A 290 25.28 22.74 -2.57
C GLN A 290 26.49 23.13 -1.71
N LYS A 291 27.46 23.79 -2.33
CA LYS A 291 28.72 24.14 -1.69
C LYS A 291 28.56 24.99 -0.43
N ASN A 292 27.60 25.91 -0.42
CA ASN A 292 27.36 26.79 0.74
C ASN A 292 26.98 26.00 2.01
N GLN A 293 26.29 24.87 1.87
CA GLN A 293 25.88 24.03 2.99
C GLN A 293 27.07 23.27 3.61
N ILE A 294 28.07 22.96 2.78
CA ILE A 294 29.32 22.29 3.18
C ILE A 294 30.25 23.30 3.87
N ASP A 295 30.36 24.50 3.30
CA ASP A 295 31.24 25.55 3.84
C ASP A 295 30.72 26.06 5.19
N ASN A 296 29.41 26.24 5.32
CA ASN A 296 28.77 26.65 6.57
C ASN A 296 27.34 26.07 6.68
N LEU A 297 27.09 25.24 7.70
CA LEU A 297 25.76 24.68 7.93
C LEU A 297 24.85 25.73 8.61
N TYR A 298 23.88 26.25 7.86
CA TYR A 298 22.82 27.12 8.37
C TYR A 298 21.49 26.86 7.64
N LEU A 299 20.37 27.19 8.30
CA LEU A 299 19.03 27.17 7.74
C LEU A 299 18.74 28.50 7.06
N THR A 300 18.33 28.44 5.79
CA THR A 300 17.84 29.61 5.06
C THR A 300 16.46 30.04 5.58
N LYS A 301 16.00 31.22 5.16
CA LYS A 301 14.64 31.69 5.49
C LYS A 301 13.58 30.70 4.99
N GLU A 302 13.82 30.11 3.82
CA GLU A 302 12.94 29.12 3.21
C GLU A 302 12.93 27.82 4.02
N ASP A 303 14.08 27.37 4.55
CA ASP A 303 14.14 26.22 5.44
C ASP A 303 13.34 26.47 6.72
N ILE A 304 13.56 27.63 7.37
CA ILE A 304 12.85 28.01 8.60
C ILE A 304 11.34 28.05 8.35
N ALA A 305 10.89 28.68 7.26
CA ALA A 305 9.49 28.73 6.90
C ALA A 305 8.89 27.33 6.65
N ALA A 306 9.68 26.41 6.07
CA ALA A 306 9.25 25.02 5.93
C ALA A 306 9.13 24.32 7.30
N PHE A 307 10.09 24.52 8.21
CA PHE A 307 10.00 24.00 9.58
C PHE A 307 8.83 24.60 10.37
N GLU A 308 8.46 25.86 10.16
CA GLU A 308 7.27 26.46 10.80
C GLU A 308 5.96 25.90 10.22
N LYS A 309 5.94 25.67 8.91
CA LYS A 309 4.76 25.16 8.21
C LYS A 309 4.48 23.69 8.51
N TYR A 310 5.53 22.88 8.55
CA TYR A 310 5.39 21.42 8.60
C TYR A 310 5.58 20.86 10.02
N PHE A 311 6.47 21.41 10.85
CA PHE A 311 6.84 20.89 12.19
C PHE A 311 6.21 21.66 13.36
#